data_AF-A0A6J4IAA0-F1
#
_entry.id   AF-A0A6J4IAA0-F1
#
_cell.length_a   1.000
_cell.length_b   1.000
_cell.length_c   1.000
_cell.angle_alpha   90.00
_cell.angle_beta   90.00
_cell.angle_gamma   90.00
#
_symmetry.space_group_name_H-M   'P 1'
#
loop_
_entity.id
_entity.type
_entity.pdbx_description
1 polymer ?
#
loop_
_entity_poly.entity_id
_entity_poly.type
_entity_poly.pdbx_seq_one_letter_code
_entity_poly.pdbx_strand_id
1 'polypeptide(L)'
;MEVVTSTTCPHGLSPKTCQICRVLEPTAVPAARSGRSARRSGGLPGNLAVVAIVAVVGFVALGWLLAAFFAVLRILELVAVAAVAGWVGWKLGVRQGGRPRG
;
A
#
# COMPACT_ATOMS: atom_id res chain seq x y z
N MET A 1 51.13 21.26 -18.10
CA MET A 1 50.29 20.19 -17.52
C MET A 1 49.56 19.56 -18.71
N GLU A 2 50.19 18.58 -19.34
CA GLU A 2 49.64 17.94 -20.54
C GLU A 2 48.45 17.07 -20.12
N VAL A 3 47.27 17.48 -20.55
CA VAL A 3 46.04 16.71 -20.33
C VAL A 3 46.08 15.54 -21.29
N VAL A 4 46.47 14.37 -20.79
CA VAL A 4 46.33 13.11 -21.51
C VAL A 4 44.83 12.90 -21.77
N THR A 5 44.38 13.19 -22.99
CA THR A 5 43.04 12.85 -23.45
C THR A 5 42.97 11.35 -23.67
N SER A 6 42.82 10.59 -22.59
CA SER A 6 42.52 9.17 -22.67
C SER A 6 41.14 8.99 -23.32
N THR A 7 41.12 8.46 -24.54
CA THR A 7 39.90 8.08 -25.29
C THR A 7 39.07 7.01 -24.58
N THR A 8 39.65 6.40 -23.55
CA THR A 8 39.07 5.33 -22.75
C THR A 8 39.12 5.75 -21.29
N CYS A 9 38.00 5.65 -20.58
CA CYS A 9 37.95 5.98 -19.16
C CYS A 9 38.74 4.95 -18.32
N PRO A 10 39.12 5.25 -17.07
CA PRO A 10 39.85 4.30 -16.21
C PRO A 10 39.09 2.99 -15.93
N HIS A 11 37.80 2.94 -16.28
CA HIS A 11 36.96 1.73 -16.22
C HIS A 11 37.04 0.88 -17.51
N GLY A 12 37.96 1.18 -18.43
CA GLY A 12 38.14 0.44 -19.69
C GLY A 12 37.03 0.64 -20.72
N LEU A 13 36.09 1.54 -20.46
CA LEU A 13 34.93 1.84 -21.31
C LEU A 13 35.11 3.18 -22.03
N SER A 14 34.37 3.40 -23.11
CA SER A 14 34.27 4.74 -23.68
C SER A 14 33.59 5.68 -22.66
N PRO A 15 33.98 6.97 -22.58
CA PRO A 15 33.38 7.92 -21.62
C PRO A 15 31.85 8.00 -21.73
N LYS A 16 31.31 7.81 -22.94
CA LYS A 16 29.86 7.82 -23.23
C LYS A 16 29.12 6.55 -22.76
N THR A 17 29.82 5.43 -22.62
CA THR A 17 29.22 4.16 -22.17
C THR A 17 29.51 3.85 -20.71
N CYS A 18 30.52 4.49 -20.11
CA CYS A 18 30.77 4.37 -18.69
C CYS A 18 29.73 5.15 -17.88
N GLN A 19 28.85 4.44 -17.20
CA GLN A 19 27.80 5.05 -16.37
C GLN A 19 28.37 5.94 -15.26
N ILE A 20 29.53 5.58 -14.71
CA ILE A 20 30.22 6.35 -13.66
C ILE A 20 30.73 7.68 -14.22
N CYS A 21 31.38 7.66 -15.39
CA CYS A 21 31.83 8.88 -16.06
C CYS A 21 30.65 9.75 -16.52
N ARG A 22 29.55 9.14 -16.93
CA ARG A 22 28.32 9.86 -17.31
C ARG A 22 27.66 10.57 -16.13
N VAL A 23 27.73 9.99 -14.92
CA VAL A 23 27.20 10.62 -13.70
C VAL A 23 28.14 11.72 -13.20
N LEU A 24 29.45 11.52 -13.35
CA LEU A 24 30.47 12.49 -12.95
C LEU A 24 30.69 13.59 -13.97
N GLU A 25 30.17 13.45 -15.20
CA GLU A 25 30.24 14.50 -16.21
C GLU A 25 29.54 15.73 -15.63
N PRO A 26 30.30 16.82 -15.37
CA PRO A 26 29.75 17.99 -14.71
C PRO A 26 28.75 18.62 -15.66
N THR A 27 27.48 18.22 -15.50
CA THR A 27 26.36 18.88 -16.13
C THR A 27 26.43 20.31 -15.62
N ALA A 28 26.85 21.23 -16.48
CA ALA A 28 26.77 22.66 -16.19
C ALA A 28 25.31 22.93 -15.83
N VAL A 29 25.03 23.11 -14.54
CA VAL A 29 23.70 23.43 -14.04
C VAL A 29 23.41 24.83 -14.55
N PRO A 30 22.52 25.04 -15.54
CA PRO A 30 22.12 26.39 -15.86
C PRO A 30 21.39 26.93 -14.62
N ALA A 31 22.01 27.93 -13.98
CA ALA A 31 21.41 28.68 -12.91
C ALA A 31 20.03 29.18 -13.36
N ALA A 32 18.99 28.76 -12.64
CA ALA A 32 17.65 29.35 -12.59
C ALA A 32 17.08 29.91 -13.91
N ARG A 33 16.34 29.08 -14.62
CA ARG A 33 14.96 29.46 -14.98
C ARG A 33 14.03 28.36 -14.52
N SER A 34 13.07 28.75 -13.69
CA SER A 34 11.91 27.97 -13.29
C SER A 34 11.10 27.56 -14.53
N GLY A 35 11.59 26.56 -15.25
CA GLY A 35 10.90 25.88 -16.33
C GLY A 35 9.91 24.92 -15.69
N ARG A 36 8.67 25.39 -15.57
CA ARG A 36 7.47 24.60 -15.27
C ARG A 36 7.61 23.21 -15.89
N SER A 37 7.80 22.20 -15.03
CA SER A 37 7.81 20.80 -15.41
C SER A 37 6.58 20.56 -16.27
N ALA A 38 6.80 20.32 -17.57
CA ALA A 38 5.78 19.89 -18.49
C ALA A 38 5.41 18.45 -18.14
N ARG A 39 4.71 18.27 -17.01
CA ARG A 39 3.86 17.10 -16.82
C ARG A 39 2.89 17.14 -17.99
N ARG A 40 3.01 16.18 -18.89
CA ARG A 40 1.94 15.83 -19.82
C ARG A 40 0.77 15.30 -18.99
N SER A 41 0.08 16.18 -18.28
CA SER A 41 -1.24 15.91 -17.75
C SER A 41 -2.18 16.01 -18.93
N GLY A 42 -2.51 14.87 -19.53
CA GLY A 42 -3.83 14.70 -20.15
C GLY A 42 -4.86 14.86 -19.04
N GLY A 43 -5.10 16.10 -18.63
CA GLY A 43 -5.98 16.43 -17.53
C GLY A 43 -7.39 16.15 -17.98
N LEU A 44 -8.06 15.19 -17.32
CA LEU A 44 -9.51 15.19 -17.32
C LEU A 44 -9.96 16.58 -16.83
N PRO A 45 -11.00 17.18 -17.45
CA PRO A 45 -11.49 18.49 -17.04
C PRO A 45 -11.74 18.46 -15.53
N GLY A 46 -11.38 19.51 -14.80
CA GLY A 46 -11.30 19.49 -13.32
C GLY A 46 -12.54 18.91 -12.62
N ASN A 47 -13.72 19.03 -13.23
CA ASN A 47 -14.96 18.45 -12.75
C ASN A 47 -14.95 16.91 -12.74
N LEU A 48 -14.40 16.27 -13.77
CA LEU A 48 -14.25 14.82 -13.85
C LEU A 48 -13.22 14.29 -12.83
N ALA A 49 -12.14 15.04 -12.60
CA ALA A 49 -11.16 14.68 -11.57
C ALA A 49 -11.76 14.73 -10.16
N VAL A 50 -12.56 15.76 -9.84
CA VAL A 50 -13.26 15.87 -8.56
C VAL A 50 -14.28 14.73 -8.40
N VAL A 51 -15.08 14.43 -9.42
CA VAL A 51 -16.04 13.33 -9.38
C VAL A 51 -15.32 11.99 -9.16
N ALA A 52 -14.21 11.74 -9.84
CA ALA A 52 -13.43 10.53 -9.66
C ALA A 52 -12.88 10.41 -8.23
N ILE A 53 -12.34 11.50 -7.67
CA ILE A 53 -11.85 11.51 -6.28
C ILE A 53 -12.99 11.25 -5.30
N VAL A 54 -14.11 11.94 -5.44
CA VAL A 54 -15.29 11.76 -4.56
C VAL A 54 -15.82 10.33 -4.67
N ALA A 55 -15.88 9.76 -5.88
CA ALA A 55 -16.31 8.38 -6.09
C ALA A 55 -15.36 7.39 -5.42
N VAL A 56 -14.04 7.57 -5.54
CA VAL A 56 -13.05 6.71 -4.88
C VAL A 56 -13.14 6.81 -3.37
N VAL A 57 -13.18 8.03 -2.83
CA VAL A 57 -13.30 8.26 -1.38
C VAL A 57 -14.61 7.68 -0.85
N GLY A 58 -15.73 7.89 -1.55
CA GLY A 58 -17.02 7.33 -1.21
C GLY A 58 -17.03 5.81 -1.24
N PHE A 59 -16.44 5.19 -2.26
CA PHE A 59 -16.33 3.74 -2.37
C PHE A 59 -15.48 3.14 -1.24
N VAL A 60 -14.34 3.77 -0.93
CA VAL A 60 -13.49 3.35 0.19
C VAL A 60 -14.26 3.48 1.50
N ALA A 61 -14.89 4.62 1.77
CA ALA A 61 -15.68 4.83 2.98
C ALA A 61 -16.81 3.81 3.11
N LEU A 62 -17.57 3.57 2.04
CA LEU A 62 -18.65 2.59 2.01
C LEU A 62 -18.13 1.16 2.22
N GLY A 63 -17.01 0.81 1.58
CA GLY A 63 -16.36 -0.48 1.76
C GLY A 63 -15.92 -0.73 3.20
N TRP A 64 -15.35 0.29 3.85
CA TRP A 64 -15.00 0.23 5.27
C TRP A 64 -16.21 0.06 6.18
N LEU A 65 -17.30 0.79 5.92
CA LEU A 65 -18.55 0.64 6.68
C LEU A 65 -19.13 -0.77 6.54
N LEU A 66 -19.16 -1.31 5.33
CA LEU A 66 -19.67 -2.64 5.08
C LEU A 66 -18.78 -3.71 5.73
N ALA A 67 -17.45 -3.57 5.65
CA ALA A 67 -16.50 -4.46 6.31
C ALA A 67 -16.66 -4.43 7.83
N ALA A 68 -16.82 -3.25 8.43
CA ALA A 68 -17.08 -3.10 9.86
C ALA A 68 -18.40 -3.77 10.27
N PHE A 69 -19.46 -3.59 9.47
CA PHE A 69 -20.75 -4.22 9.71
C PHE A 69 -20.65 -5.76 9.68
N PHE A 70 -19.97 -6.33 8.67
CA PHE A 70 -19.73 -7.78 8.60
C PHE A 70 -18.87 -8.28 9.77
N ALA A 71 -17.87 -7.51 10.20
CA ALA A 71 -17.07 -7.84 11.37
C ALA A 71 -17.92 -7.91 12.65
N VAL A 72 -18.83 -6.95 12.86
CA VAL A 72 -19.76 -6.96 13.99
C VAL A 72 -20.70 -8.17 13.94
N LEU A 73 -21.32 -8.44 12.79
CA LEU A 73 -22.17 -9.62 12.62
C LEU A 73 -21.40 -10.92 12.93
N ARG A 74 -20.15 -11.01 12.49
CA ARG A 74 -19.29 -12.17 12.77
C ARG A 74 -19.00 -12.32 14.26
N ILE A 75 -18.74 -11.23 14.97
CA ILE A 75 -18.54 -11.27 16.43
C ILE A 75 -19.81 -11.75 17.13
N LEU A 76 -20.98 -11.22 16.74
CA LEU A 76 -22.27 -11.64 17.30
C LEU A 76 -22.53 -13.14 17.07
N GLU A 77 -22.21 -13.65 15.89
CA GLU A 77 -22.30 -15.08 15.56
C GLU A 77 -21.40 -15.91 16.49
N LEU A 78 -20.15 -15.50 16.68
CA LEU A 78 -19.21 -16.19 17.56
C LEU A 78 -19.69 -16.18 19.02
N VAL A 79 -20.21 -15.06 19.50
CA VAL A 79 -20.79 -14.94 20.85
C VAL A 79 -22.00 -15.86 20.99
N ALA A 80 -22.87 -15.93 19.98
CA ALA A 80 -24.01 -16.84 19.98
C ALA A 80 -23.58 -18.31 20.05
N VAL A 81 -22.60 -18.72 19.23
CA VAL A 81 -22.06 -20.09 19.24
C VAL A 81 -21.43 -20.41 20.60
N ALA A 82 -20.67 -19.49 21.17
CA ALA A 82 -20.06 -19.65 22.49
C ALA A 82 -21.12 -19.81 23.59
N ALA A 83 -22.18 -19.00 23.55
CA ALA A 83 -23.30 -19.11 24.49
C ALA A 83 -24.03 -20.46 24.37
N VAL A 84 -24.29 -20.92 23.15
CA VAL A 84 -24.93 -22.23 22.90
C VAL A 84 -24.03 -23.37 23.37
N ALA A 85 -22.73 -23.32 23.07
CA ALA A 85 -21.78 -24.33 23.53
C ALA A 85 -21.68 -24.37 25.07
N GLY A 86 -21.63 -23.20 25.72
CA GLY A 86 -21.66 -23.08 27.18
C GLY A 86 -22.95 -23.64 27.79
N TRP A 87 -24.10 -23.32 27.18
CA TRP A 87 -25.41 -23.85 27.61
C TRP A 87 -25.49 -25.37 27.49
N VAL A 88 -25.06 -25.93 26.35
CA VAL A 88 -25.04 -27.38 26.12
C VAL A 88 -24.08 -28.06 27.09
N GLY A 89 -22.89 -27.50 27.30
CA GLY A 89 -21.91 -27.98 28.28
C GLY A 89 -22.49 -28.00 29.69
N TRP A 90 -23.18 -26.95 30.10
CA TRP A 90 -23.87 -26.90 31.40
C TRP A 90 -24.96 -27.96 31.52
N LYS A 91 -25.84 -28.09 30.51
CA LYS A 91 -26.91 -29.10 30.48
C LYS A 91 -26.38 -30.53 30.57
N LEU A 92 -25.28 -30.84 29.89
CA LEU A 92 -24.66 -32.16 29.91
C LEU A 92 -23.90 -32.41 31.23
N GLY A 93 -23.19 -31.41 31.75
CA GLY A 93 -22.48 -31.50 33.02
C GLY A 93 -23.40 -31.75 34.22
N VAL A 94 -24.56 -31.09 34.26
CA VAL A 94 -25.57 -31.32 35.32
C VAL A 94 -26.11 -32.75 35.31
N ARG A 95 -26.20 -33.40 34.14
CA ARG A 95 -26.63 -34.80 34.02
C ARG A 95 -25.56 -35.82 34.41
N GLN A 96 -24.28 -35.45 34.33
CA GLN A 96 -23.16 -36.35 34.64
C GLN A 96 -22.68 -36.25 36.10
N GLY A 97 -22.88 -35.11 36.76
CA GLY A 97 -22.54 -34.93 38.17
C GLY A 97 -23.40 -35.72 39.17
N GLY A 98 -24.53 -36.29 38.71
CA GLY A 98 -25.44 -37.09 39.53
C GLY A 98 -25.21 -38.60 39.50
N ARG A 99 -24.20 -39.11 38.76
CA ARG A 99 -23.88 -40.54 38.80
C ARG A 99 -23.11 -40.85 40.08
N PRO A 100 -23.67 -41.63 41.03
CA PRO A 100 -22.89 -42.13 42.15
C PRO A 100 -21.77 -42.99 41.56
N ARG A 101 -20.53 -42.70 41.95
CA ARG A 101 -19.43 -43.66 41.78
C ARG A 101 -19.72 -44.82 42.73
N GLY A 102 -20.44 -45.82 42.22
CA GLY A 102 -20.58 -47.15 42.81
C GLY A 102 -19.60 -48.08 42.14
#